data_AF-A0A9X3CIR4-F1
#
_entry.id   AF-A0A9X3CIR4-F1
#
_cell.length_a   1.000
_cell.length_b   1.000
_cell.length_c   1.000
_cell.angle_alpha   90.00
_cell.angle_beta   90.00
_cell.angle_gamma   90.00
#
_symmetry.space_group_name_H-M   'P 1'
#
loop_
_entity.id
_entity.type
_entity.pdbx_description
1 polymer ?
#
loop_
_entity_poly.entity_id
_entity_poly.type
_entity_poly.pdbx_seq_one_letter_code
_entity_poly.pdbx_strand_id
1 'polypeptide(L)'
;MKKTTPTPHDALFKQFLTHPETAKDLLDIHLPAPLREICDLMTLKLESGSFIEESLRPYYSDVLYSLNTSQGEGYVYALIEHQSRPDKHMAFRLMRYAIAAMQQHIDAGHDHLPLVIPLQFYHGNVSPYPYEMNWLAGFVHPDQAKALYTQAFPLVDVTVISDDDIMQHRRIALLELVQKHARHRDIMDF
;
A
#
# COMPACT_ATOMS: atom_id res chain seq x y z
N MET A 1 -12.16 6.44 20.53
CA MET A 1 -11.52 7.34 19.55
C MET A 1 -12.53 8.41 19.17
N LYS A 2 -12.20 9.70 19.31
CA LYS A 2 -13.11 10.80 18.96
C LYS A 2 -13.24 10.86 17.44
N LYS A 3 -14.46 10.66 16.92
CA LYS A 3 -14.80 11.02 15.54
C LYS A 3 -14.48 12.50 15.36
N THR A 4 -13.51 12.83 14.52
CA THR A 4 -13.28 14.19 14.04
C THR A 4 -14.42 14.53 13.10
N THR A 5 -15.32 15.41 13.54
CA THR A 5 -16.35 15.99 12.67
C THR A 5 -15.66 16.65 11.47
N PRO A 6 -16.12 16.42 10.23
CA PRO A 6 -15.51 17.05 9.06
C PRO A 6 -15.45 18.56 9.25
N THR A 7 -14.26 19.14 9.17
CA THR A 7 -14.14 20.59 9.16
C THR A 7 -14.65 21.10 7.80
N PRO A 8 -15.14 22.36 7.70
CA PRO A 8 -15.54 22.94 6.41
C PRO A 8 -14.44 22.84 5.34
N HIS A 9 -13.17 22.88 5.75
CA HIS A 9 -12.02 22.70 4.87
C HIS A 9 -11.91 21.27 4.33
N ASP A 10 -12.15 20.24 5.15
CA ASP A 10 -12.10 18.83 4.72
C ASP A 10 -13.19 18.54 3.68
N ALA A 11 -14.40 19.05 3.90
CA ALA A 11 -15.51 18.90 2.97
C ALA A 11 -15.23 19.63 1.64
N LEU A 12 -14.69 20.85 1.72
CA LEU A 12 -14.30 21.63 0.53
C LEU A 12 -13.21 20.93 -0.27
N PHE A 13 -12.16 20.44 0.40
CA PHE A 13 -11.07 19.70 -0.23
C PHE A 13 -11.59 18.48 -1.00
N LYS A 14 -12.41 17.64 -0.35
CA LYS A 14 -13.03 16.48 -1.00
C LYS A 14 -13.86 16.90 -2.20
N GLN A 15 -14.71 17.91 -2.04
CA GLN A 15 -15.56 18.38 -3.13
C GLN A 15 -14.74 18.82 -4.35
N PHE A 16 -13.64 19.56 -4.15
CA PHE A 16 -12.77 19.94 -5.26
C PHE A 16 -12.07 18.72 -5.87
N LEU A 17 -11.46 17.88 -5.06
CA LEU A 17 -10.66 16.76 -5.57
C LEU A 17 -11.47 15.59 -6.12
N THR A 18 -12.79 15.53 -5.94
CA THR A 18 -13.64 14.60 -6.70
C THR A 18 -13.85 15.04 -8.16
N HIS A 19 -13.44 16.26 -8.54
CA HIS A 19 -13.44 16.70 -9.93
C HIS A 19 -12.13 16.30 -10.61
N PRO A 20 -12.17 15.51 -11.71
CA PRO A 20 -10.97 15.00 -12.37
C PRO A 20 -9.99 16.10 -12.82
N GLU A 21 -10.49 17.23 -13.33
CA GLU A 21 -9.62 18.34 -13.77
C GLU A 21 -8.81 18.94 -12.61
N THR A 22 -9.43 19.11 -11.43
CA THR A 22 -8.72 19.64 -10.26
C THR A 22 -7.70 18.63 -9.73
N ALA A 23 -8.05 17.34 -9.73
CA ALA A 23 -7.11 16.29 -9.36
C ALA A 23 -5.94 16.20 -10.37
N LYS A 24 -6.22 16.34 -11.66
CA LYS A 24 -5.22 16.39 -12.72
C LYS A 24 -4.25 17.54 -12.52
N ASP A 25 -4.74 18.75 -12.26
CA ASP A 25 -3.90 19.93 -11.98
C ASP A 25 -3.01 19.68 -10.75
N LEU A 26 -3.59 19.15 -9.66
CA LEU A 26 -2.83 18.81 -8.46
C LEU A 26 -1.68 17.82 -8.78
N LEU A 27 -1.98 16.76 -9.53
CA LEU A 27 -0.99 15.73 -9.88
C LEU A 27 0.07 16.27 -10.84
N ASP A 28 -0.33 17.04 -11.85
CA ASP A 28 0.62 17.61 -12.82
C ASP A 28 1.59 18.60 -12.16
N ILE A 29 1.11 19.40 -11.21
CA ILE A 29 1.90 20.41 -10.49
C ILE A 29 2.81 19.77 -9.43
N HIS A 30 2.31 18.78 -8.67
CA HIS A 30 2.96 18.34 -7.44
C HIS A 30 3.60 16.95 -7.51
N LEU A 31 3.31 16.12 -8.52
CA LEU A 31 4.03 14.86 -8.66
C LEU A 31 5.50 15.11 -9.03
N PRO A 32 6.45 14.40 -8.41
CA PRO A 32 7.83 14.35 -8.89
C PRO A 32 7.88 13.93 -10.36
N ALA A 33 8.74 14.59 -11.15
CA ALA A 33 8.84 14.36 -12.60
C ALA A 33 8.92 12.88 -13.01
N PRO A 34 9.73 12.01 -12.35
CA PRO A 34 9.80 10.59 -12.73
C PRO A 34 8.47 9.84 -12.55
N LEU A 35 7.67 10.21 -11.55
CA LEU A 35 6.35 9.60 -11.32
C LEU A 35 5.31 10.17 -12.29
N ARG A 36 5.42 11.46 -12.61
CA ARG A 36 4.53 12.12 -13.56
C ARG A 36 4.71 11.59 -14.98
N GLU A 37 5.94 11.33 -15.41
CA GLU A 37 6.28 10.85 -16.76
C GLU A 37 5.69 9.46 -17.09
N ILE A 38 5.45 8.63 -16.07
CA ILE A 38 4.83 7.32 -16.25
C ILE A 38 3.29 7.37 -16.22
N CYS A 39 2.69 8.48 -15.79
CA CYS A 39 1.25 8.62 -15.59
C CYS A 39 0.56 9.25 -16.81
N ASP A 40 -0.47 8.60 -17.35
CA ASP A 40 -1.39 9.24 -18.30
C ASP A 40 -2.52 9.95 -17.55
N LEU A 41 -2.30 11.22 -17.20
CA LEU A 41 -3.27 12.01 -16.44
C LEU A 41 -4.59 12.26 -17.19
N MET A 42 -4.66 12.03 -18.51
CA MET A 42 -5.92 12.16 -19.26
C MET A 42 -6.89 10.99 -18.99
N THR A 43 -6.40 9.92 -18.37
CA THR A 43 -7.18 8.71 -18.06
C THR A 43 -7.65 8.65 -16.60
N LEU A 44 -7.50 9.75 -15.85
CA LEU A 44 -7.91 9.84 -14.45
C LEU A 44 -9.38 9.47 -14.26
N LYS A 45 -9.60 8.42 -13.48
CA LYS A 45 -10.93 7.94 -13.11
C LYS A 45 -11.04 7.86 -11.60
N LEU A 46 -12.03 8.56 -11.05
CA LEU A 46 -12.31 8.54 -9.62
C LEU A 46 -12.80 7.16 -9.22
N GLU A 47 -12.15 6.54 -8.25
CA GLU A 47 -12.52 5.21 -7.76
C GLU A 47 -13.43 5.31 -6.54
N SER A 48 -14.43 4.43 -6.49
CA SER A 48 -15.42 4.47 -5.41
C SER A 48 -14.84 3.91 -4.11
N GLY A 49 -15.04 4.60 -2.99
CA GLY A 49 -14.63 4.12 -1.66
C GLY A 49 -15.40 2.90 -1.14
N SER A 50 -16.25 2.28 -1.96
CA SER A 50 -17.16 1.18 -1.59
C SER A 50 -16.51 -0.22 -1.60
N PHE A 51 -15.27 -0.32 -2.06
CA PHE A 51 -14.56 -1.58 -2.31
C PHE A 51 -13.80 -2.18 -1.08
N ILE A 52 -14.16 -1.89 0.19
CA ILE A 52 -13.27 -2.19 1.36
C ILE A 52 -13.98 -2.76 2.58
N GLU A 53 -13.32 -3.77 3.19
CA GLU A 53 -13.55 -4.33 4.53
C GLU A 53 -14.01 -3.29 5.57
N GLU A 54 -15.03 -3.66 6.34
CA GLU A 54 -15.63 -2.78 7.37
C GLU A 54 -14.65 -2.23 8.40
N SER A 55 -13.53 -2.92 8.65
CA SER A 55 -12.51 -2.56 9.64
C SER A 55 -11.66 -1.35 9.26
N LEU A 56 -11.57 -1.03 7.95
CA LEU A 56 -10.70 0.04 7.42
C LEU A 56 -11.46 1.31 7.03
N ARG A 57 -12.80 1.27 6.96
CA ARG A 57 -13.67 2.41 6.63
C ARG A 57 -13.41 3.72 7.39
N PRO A 58 -13.03 3.72 8.69
CA PRO A 58 -12.74 4.97 9.41
C PRO A 58 -11.42 5.63 9.00
N TYR A 59 -10.60 4.94 8.21
CA TYR A 59 -9.24 5.32 7.87
C TYR A 59 -9.09 5.25 6.35
N TYR A 60 -9.99 5.83 5.56
CA TYR A 60 -9.80 5.84 4.11
C TYR A 60 -9.15 7.14 3.64
N SER A 61 -8.40 7.04 2.55
CA SER A 61 -7.87 8.22 1.87
C SER A 61 -9.01 9.16 1.50
N ASP A 62 -8.75 10.46 1.53
CA ASP A 62 -9.76 11.43 1.15
C ASP A 62 -10.21 11.28 -0.31
N VAL A 63 -9.30 10.93 -1.22
CA VAL A 63 -9.60 10.63 -2.63
C VAL A 63 -8.66 9.56 -3.21
N LEU A 64 -9.19 8.69 -4.07
CA LEU A 64 -8.43 7.69 -4.83
C LEU A 64 -8.78 7.78 -6.32
N TYR A 65 -7.77 7.93 -7.17
CA TYR A 65 -7.92 7.88 -8.63
C TYR A 65 -7.14 6.71 -9.20
N SER A 66 -7.71 6.00 -10.16
CA SER A 66 -6.98 5.14 -11.08
C SER A 66 -6.59 5.91 -12.33
N LEU A 67 -5.46 5.56 -12.94
CA LEU A 67 -5.03 6.05 -14.24
C LEU A 67 -4.12 5.02 -14.92
N ASN A 68 -4.01 5.11 -16.24
CA ASN A 68 -3.13 4.27 -17.04
C ASN A 68 -1.68 4.76 -17.00
N THR A 69 -0.76 3.89 -17.41
CA THR A 69 0.65 4.26 -17.61
C THR A 69 1.01 4.47 -19.07
N SER A 70 2.04 5.27 -19.31
CA SER A 70 2.62 5.46 -20.66
C SER A 70 3.30 4.20 -21.23
N GLN A 71 3.48 3.14 -20.41
CA GLN A 71 4.17 1.90 -20.77
C GLN A 71 3.20 0.72 -21.07
N GLY A 72 1.89 0.93 -21.12
CA GLY A 72 0.89 -0.10 -21.46
C GLY A 72 -0.18 -0.30 -20.38
N GLU A 73 -0.84 -1.47 -20.39
CA GLU A 73 -1.82 -1.86 -19.35
C GLU A 73 -1.12 -1.96 -17.98
N GLY A 74 -1.18 -0.87 -17.24
CA GLY A 74 -0.65 -0.73 -15.91
C GLY A 74 -1.49 0.32 -15.19
N TYR A 75 -1.96 -0.02 -14.00
CA TYR A 75 -2.77 0.87 -13.19
C TYR A 75 -1.86 1.58 -12.19
N VAL A 76 -1.88 2.91 -12.24
CA VAL A 76 -1.38 3.72 -11.15
C VAL A 76 -2.57 4.19 -10.35
N TYR A 77 -2.46 4.13 -9.03
CA TYR A 77 -3.41 4.79 -8.15
C TYR A 77 -2.78 6.03 -7.53
N ALA A 78 -3.42 7.19 -7.71
CA ALA A 78 -3.09 8.40 -6.97
C ALA A 78 -3.95 8.43 -5.70
N LEU A 79 -3.29 8.28 -4.55
CA LEU A 79 -3.94 8.26 -3.26
C LEU A 79 -3.70 9.58 -2.54
N ILE A 80 -4.76 10.34 -2.28
CA ILE A 80 -4.64 11.70 -1.77
C ILE A 80 -5.28 11.77 -0.39
N GLU A 81 -4.48 12.10 0.61
CA GLU A 81 -4.89 12.34 2.00
C GLU A 81 -4.75 13.83 2.32
N HIS A 82 -5.70 14.38 3.06
CA HIS A 82 -5.73 15.78 3.48
C HIS A 82 -5.75 15.90 5.00
N GLN A 83 -4.84 16.72 5.54
CA GLN A 83 -4.73 16.96 6.97
C GLN A 83 -4.41 18.42 7.28
N SER A 84 -5.12 18.95 8.28
CA SER A 84 -4.86 20.27 8.88
C SER A 84 -3.99 20.18 10.15
N ARG A 85 -3.79 18.98 10.70
CA ARG A 85 -2.92 18.73 11.85
C ARG A 85 -1.86 17.71 11.47
N PRO A 86 -0.59 17.95 11.81
CA PRO A 86 0.46 17.01 11.48
C PRO A 86 0.27 15.71 12.26
N ASP A 87 0.47 14.57 11.59
CA ASP A 87 0.38 13.24 12.18
C ASP A 87 1.73 12.52 12.08
N LYS A 88 2.29 12.16 13.23
CA LYS A 88 3.57 11.46 13.34
C LYS A 88 3.58 10.12 12.58
N HIS A 89 2.42 9.49 12.42
CA HIS A 89 2.29 8.19 11.76
C HIS A 89 1.73 8.29 10.33
N MET A 90 1.70 9.49 9.74
CA MET A 90 1.10 9.70 8.43
C MET A 90 1.74 8.84 7.33
N ALA A 91 3.06 8.74 7.29
CA ALA A 91 3.76 7.92 6.30
C ALA A 91 3.32 6.44 6.37
N PHE A 92 3.19 5.88 7.58
CA PHE A 92 2.72 4.50 7.76
C PHE A 92 1.24 4.34 7.40
N ARG A 93 0.42 5.34 7.71
CA ARG A 93 -0.99 5.39 7.32
C ARG A 93 -1.14 5.36 5.80
N LEU A 94 -0.42 6.21 5.07
CA LEU A 94 -0.41 6.22 3.62
C LEU A 94 0.02 4.88 3.01
N MET A 95 1.03 4.22 3.59
CA MET A 95 1.41 2.87 3.14
C MET A 95 0.32 1.83 3.35
N ARG A 96 -0.38 1.87 4.49
CA ARG A 96 -1.52 0.98 4.70
C ARG A 96 -2.60 1.20 3.64
N TYR A 97 -2.83 2.45 3.24
CA TYR A 97 -3.81 2.76 2.21
C TYR A 97 -3.34 2.29 0.83
N ALA A 98 -2.05 2.46 0.53
CA ALA A 98 -1.45 1.94 -0.69
C ALA A 98 -1.56 0.41 -0.80
N ILE A 99 -1.24 -0.32 0.28
CA ILE A 99 -1.38 -1.78 0.33
C ILE A 99 -2.84 -2.21 0.17
N ALA A 100 -3.79 -1.49 0.79
CA ALA A 100 -5.21 -1.77 0.62
C ALA A 100 -5.65 -1.60 -0.85
N ALA A 101 -5.24 -0.52 -1.51
CA ALA A 101 -5.53 -0.31 -2.93
C ALA A 101 -4.88 -1.38 -3.83
N MET A 102 -3.66 -1.80 -3.51
CA MET A 102 -3.00 -2.93 -4.18
C MET A 102 -3.76 -4.24 -4.01
N GLN A 103 -4.24 -4.54 -2.80
CA GLN A 103 -5.02 -5.76 -2.54
C GLN A 103 -6.33 -5.76 -3.33
N GLN A 104 -7.05 -4.63 -3.36
CA GLN A 104 -8.28 -4.51 -4.15
C GLN A 104 -8.04 -4.76 -5.65
N HIS A 105 -6.91 -4.31 -6.16
CA HIS A 105 -6.54 -4.52 -7.55
C HIS A 105 -6.38 -6.01 -7.84
N ILE A 106 -5.73 -6.76 -6.95
CA ILE A 106 -5.65 -8.22 -7.06
C ILE A 106 -7.04 -8.87 -6.93
N ASP A 107 -7.85 -8.43 -5.97
CA ASP A 107 -9.21 -8.96 -5.75
C ASP A 107 -10.16 -8.71 -6.95
N ALA A 108 -9.89 -7.66 -7.74
CA ALA A 108 -10.59 -7.38 -9.00
C ALA A 108 -10.18 -8.32 -10.15
N GLY A 109 -9.24 -9.24 -9.93
CA GLY A 109 -8.81 -10.25 -10.90
C GLY A 109 -7.60 -9.86 -11.73
N HIS A 110 -6.86 -8.82 -11.34
CA HIS A 110 -5.61 -8.46 -12.01
C HIS A 110 -4.45 -9.34 -11.53
N ASP A 111 -3.59 -9.78 -12.46
CA ASP A 111 -2.49 -10.70 -12.18
C ASP A 111 -1.23 -10.04 -11.60
N HIS A 112 -1.15 -8.71 -11.65
CA HIS A 112 0.02 -7.93 -11.24
C HIS A 112 -0.37 -6.84 -10.25
N LEU A 113 0.56 -6.46 -9.37
CA LEU A 113 0.34 -5.33 -8.46
C LEU A 113 0.34 -4.00 -9.22
N PRO A 114 -0.54 -3.05 -8.85
CA PRO A 114 -0.48 -1.70 -9.36
C PRO A 114 0.58 -0.88 -8.63
N LEU A 115 1.08 0.17 -9.26
CA LEU A 115 1.83 1.19 -8.54
C LEU A 115 0.84 2.11 -7.81
N VAL A 116 1.02 2.34 -6.51
CA VAL A 116 0.20 3.30 -5.77
C VAL A 116 1.08 4.44 -5.30
N ILE A 117 0.74 5.66 -5.70
CA ILE A 117 1.45 6.89 -5.35
C ILE A 117 0.69 7.58 -4.21
N PRO A 118 1.17 7.45 -2.96
CA PRO A 118 0.60 8.18 -1.84
C PRO A 118 1.03 9.66 -1.86
N LEU A 119 0.06 10.54 -1.71
CA LEU A 119 0.22 11.99 -1.64
C LEU A 119 -0.47 12.53 -0.39
N GLN A 120 0.28 13.30 0.39
CA GLN A 120 -0.28 14.06 1.49
C GLN A 120 -0.44 15.53 1.07
N PHE A 121 -1.68 16.01 1.06
CA PHE A 121 -1.99 17.42 1.03
C PHE A 121 -2.05 17.95 2.47
N TYR A 122 -1.11 18.82 2.84
CA TYR A 122 -1.03 19.35 4.20
C TYR A 122 -1.18 20.86 4.21
N HIS A 123 -2.08 21.37 5.06
CA HIS A 123 -2.35 22.81 5.18
C HIS A 123 -2.43 23.29 6.64
N GLY A 124 -1.70 22.62 7.53
CA GLY A 124 -1.75 22.91 8.96
C GLY A 124 -0.92 24.11 9.42
N ASN A 125 -1.18 24.55 10.65
CA ASN A 125 -0.49 25.71 11.26
C ASN A 125 0.98 25.43 11.64
N VAL A 126 1.38 24.17 11.75
CA VAL A 126 2.78 23.79 11.99
C VAL A 126 3.48 23.69 10.65
N SER A 127 4.44 24.58 10.39
CA SER A 127 5.15 24.64 9.11
C SER A 127 6.66 24.81 9.34
N PRO A 128 7.53 24.06 8.61
CA PRO A 128 7.18 23.00 7.65
C PRO A 128 6.54 21.77 8.33
N TYR A 129 6.02 20.84 7.55
CA TYR A 129 5.49 19.58 8.08
C TYR A 129 6.58 18.87 8.92
N PRO A 130 6.32 18.53 10.20
CA PRO A 130 7.38 18.20 11.14
C PRO A 130 7.80 16.72 11.17
N TYR A 131 7.19 15.85 10.34
CA TYR A 131 7.40 14.40 10.40
C TYR A 131 7.89 13.83 9.06
N GLU A 132 8.66 12.76 9.14
CA GLU A 132 9.17 12.02 7.98
C GLU A 132 8.03 11.41 7.14
N MET A 133 8.16 11.51 5.82
CA MET A 133 7.20 10.91 4.87
C MET A 133 7.66 9.54 4.34
N ASN A 134 8.82 9.06 4.78
CA ASN A 134 9.24 7.68 4.57
C ASN A 134 8.79 6.82 5.77
N TRP A 135 7.86 5.90 5.54
CA TRP A 135 7.32 5.04 6.59
C TRP A 135 8.38 4.17 7.29
N LEU A 136 9.46 3.82 6.58
CA LEU A 136 10.58 3.05 7.13
C LEU A 136 11.38 3.83 8.19
N ALA A 137 11.32 5.17 8.16
CA ALA A 137 11.92 6.02 9.18
C ALA A 137 11.18 5.92 10.54
N GLY A 138 9.94 5.40 10.55
CA GLY A 138 9.15 5.22 11.76
C GLY A 138 9.58 4.05 12.66
N PHE A 139 10.49 3.19 12.19
CA PHE A 139 11.02 2.07 12.98
C PHE A 139 12.10 2.53 13.96
N VAL A 140 12.26 1.78 15.06
CA VAL A 140 13.36 2.01 16.03
C VAL A 140 14.74 1.85 15.36
N HIS A 141 14.85 0.94 14.38
CA HIS A 141 16.05 0.70 13.57
C HIS A 141 15.73 0.83 12.07
N PRO A 142 15.72 2.06 11.52
CA PRO A 142 15.30 2.31 10.13
C PRO A 142 16.09 1.53 9.07
N ASP A 143 17.39 1.32 9.27
CA ASP A 143 18.22 0.62 8.27
C ASP A 143 17.95 -0.88 8.23
N GLN A 144 17.60 -1.49 9.38
CA GLN A 144 17.12 -2.88 9.41
C GLN A 144 15.77 -3.00 8.71
N ALA A 145 14.87 -2.03 8.91
CA ALA A 145 13.58 -2.01 8.24
C ALA A 145 13.74 -1.87 6.72
N LYS A 146 14.61 -0.98 6.24
CA LYS A 146 14.94 -0.88 4.81
C LYS A 146 15.44 -2.22 4.27
N ALA A 147 16.45 -2.81 4.92
CA ALA A 147 17.00 -4.09 4.47
C ALA A 147 15.94 -5.20 4.38
N LEU A 148 15.01 -5.26 5.34
CA LEU A 148 13.94 -6.26 5.35
C LEU A 148 12.87 -6.01 4.28
N TYR A 149 12.42 -4.76 4.11
CA TYR A 149 11.24 -4.45 3.29
C TYR A 149 11.57 -4.06 1.84
N THR A 150 12.85 -3.93 1.48
CA THR A 150 13.28 -3.67 0.10
C THR A 150 14.09 -4.82 -0.52
N GLN A 151 14.16 -5.97 0.15
CA GLN A 151 14.81 -7.18 -0.34
C GLN A 151 13.81 -8.34 -0.39
N ALA A 152 14.23 -9.47 -0.95
CA ALA A 152 13.44 -10.69 -0.90
C ALA A 152 13.17 -11.10 0.56
N PHE A 153 11.92 -11.45 0.85
CA PHE A 153 11.58 -11.98 2.17
C PHE A 153 12.27 -13.34 2.38
N PRO A 154 12.66 -13.67 3.63
CA PRO A 154 13.17 -15.00 3.95
C PRO A 154 12.12 -16.07 3.61
N LEU A 155 12.48 -17.01 2.74
CA LEU A 155 11.66 -18.16 2.37
C LEU A 155 12.25 -19.43 3.01
N VAL A 156 11.44 -20.14 3.79
CA VAL A 156 11.77 -21.49 4.27
C VAL A 156 11.07 -22.50 3.37
N ASP A 157 11.79 -22.99 2.36
CA ASP A 157 11.29 -23.99 1.42
C ASP A 157 11.76 -25.39 1.84
N VAL A 158 10.95 -26.10 2.62
CA VAL A 158 11.27 -27.46 3.10
C VAL A 158 11.35 -28.50 1.97
N THR A 159 10.85 -28.17 0.77
CA THR A 159 10.85 -29.13 -0.36
C THR A 159 12.25 -29.37 -0.93
N VAL A 160 13.17 -28.42 -0.73
CA VAL A 160 14.56 -28.50 -1.21
C VAL A 160 15.56 -28.88 -0.12
N ILE A 161 15.15 -28.95 1.15
CA ILE A 161 16.01 -29.32 2.28
C ILE A 161 15.98 -30.85 2.43
N SER A 162 17.13 -31.51 2.60
CA SER A 162 17.18 -32.97 2.79
C SER A 162 16.55 -33.40 4.12
N ASP A 163 16.03 -34.63 4.20
CA ASP A 163 15.44 -35.14 5.45
C ASP A 163 16.51 -35.21 6.56
N ASP A 164 17.75 -35.56 6.22
CA ASP A 164 18.87 -35.62 7.15
C ASP A 164 19.21 -34.23 7.72
N ASP A 165 19.18 -33.19 6.89
CA ASP A 165 19.37 -31.80 7.34
C ASP A 165 18.20 -31.36 8.24
N ILE A 166 16.96 -31.66 7.84
CA ILE A 166 15.77 -31.37 8.64
C ILE A 166 15.85 -32.04 10.02
N MET A 167 16.36 -33.27 10.12
CA MET A 167 16.54 -33.95 11.41
C MET A 167 17.46 -33.18 12.38
N GLN A 168 18.31 -32.28 11.88
CA GLN A 168 19.15 -31.40 12.72
C GLN A 168 18.43 -30.12 13.18
N HIS A 169 17.23 -29.82 12.66
CA HIS A 169 16.47 -28.59 12.96
C HIS A 169 15.77 -28.61 14.34
N ARG A 170 16.24 -29.46 15.27
CA ARG A 170 15.81 -29.49 16.67
C ARG A 170 14.29 -29.73 16.78
N ARG A 171 13.55 -28.78 17.39
CA ARG A 171 12.12 -28.94 17.70
C ARG A 171 11.20 -28.74 16.50
N ILE A 172 11.66 -28.09 15.43
CA ILE A 172 10.81 -27.82 14.25
C ILE A 172 10.88 -28.97 13.22
N ALA A 173 11.90 -29.83 13.31
CA ALA A 173 12.15 -30.95 12.40
C ALA A 173 10.92 -31.83 12.14
N LEU A 174 10.16 -32.18 13.18
CA LEU A 174 8.95 -33.00 13.03
C LEU A 174 7.88 -32.29 12.19
N LEU A 175 7.67 -30.99 12.41
CA LEU A 175 6.71 -30.22 11.61
C LEU A 175 7.18 -30.13 10.15
N GLU A 176 8.46 -29.88 9.94
CA GLU A 176 9.04 -29.78 8.59
C GLU A 176 8.95 -31.10 7.82
N LEU A 177 9.28 -32.24 8.44
CA LEU A 177 9.12 -33.56 7.82
C LEU A 177 7.66 -33.87 7.51
N VAL A 178 6.74 -33.60 8.45
CA VAL A 178 5.30 -33.82 8.23
C VAL A 178 4.80 -32.97 7.06
N GLN A 179 5.14 -31.69 7.01
CA GLN A 179 4.68 -30.81 5.94
C GLN A 179 5.33 -31.13 4.59
N LYS A 180 6.61 -31.49 4.58
CA LYS A 180 7.32 -31.92 3.36
C LYS A 180 6.67 -33.13 2.72
N HIS A 181 6.25 -34.11 3.54
CA HIS A 181 5.69 -35.39 3.07
C HIS A 181 4.16 -35.44 3.06
N ALA A 182 3.46 -34.37 3.44
CA ALA A 182 2.00 -34.35 3.55
C ALA A 182 1.29 -34.78 2.25
N ARG A 183 1.77 -34.31 1.09
CA ARG A 183 1.20 -34.62 -0.23
C ARG A 183 1.52 -36.02 -0.75
N HIS A 184 2.54 -36.70 -0.20
CA HIS A 184 2.90 -38.06 -0.62
C HIS A 184 1.95 -39.12 -0.04
N ARG A 185 1.28 -38.82 1.09
CA ARG A 185 0.28 -39.74 1.68
C ARG A 185 -1.04 -39.72 0.91
N ASP A 186 -1.48 -38.57 0.42
CA ASP A 186 -2.73 -38.44 -0.35
C ASP A 186 -2.69 -39.18 -1.71
N ILE A 187 -1.51 -39.57 -2.19
CA ILE A 187 -1.32 -40.31 -3.45
C ILE A 187 -1.43 -41.83 -3.25
N MET A 188 -1.33 -42.35 -2.02
CA MET A 188 -1.43 -43.79 -1.73
C MET A 188 -2.87 -44.29 -1.52
N ASP A 189 -3.87 -43.41 -1.59
CA ASP A 189 -5.30 -43.73 -1.44
C ASP A 189 -6.07 -43.81 -2.78
N PHE A 190 -5.38 -44.04 -3.91
CA PHE A 190 -5.98 -44.32 -5.23
C PHE A 190 -5.63 -45.72 -5.76
#